data_AF-A0A2T4S6N7-F1
#
_entry.id   AF-A0A2T4S6N7-F1
#
_cell.length_a   1.000
_cell.length_b   1.000
_cell.length_c   1.000
_cell.angle_alpha   90.00
_cell.angle_beta   90.00
_cell.angle_gamma   90.00
#
_symmetry.space_group_name_H-M   'P 1'
#
loop_
_entity.id
_entity.type
_entity.pdbx_description
1 polymer ?
#
loop_
_entity_poly.entity_id
_entity_poly.type
_entity_poly.pdbx_seq_one_letter_code
_entity_poly.pdbx_strand_id
1 'polypeptide(L)'
;MLISNNSVNPEAVPAQTTVETIKPSTSYQANSDPSQSLGAKTVLVPGVPGSQTVTTEPGKDTIVNVTQQPTNEVIGVNNVQATTTTIPYNTQYVGVNQPTDYTNVRTQGQAGSTTTTTTYTVDPTTGQLSNPVTTTSTVQPVTPVIEKGTVQTTTADVPDETIYRENPNLPQGTQNVIQQGVTGQTQTTTTYTVNQTTGALENPTKSTTTLTQKQDQIIEVGSGVTTSTTSPIPSGTT
;
A
#
# COMPACT_ATOMS: atom_id res chain seq x y z
N MET A 1 103.78 -4.52 61.55
CA MET A 1 102.75 -5.58 61.60
C MET A 1 101.54 -4.97 62.31
N LEU A 2 100.32 -4.89 61.79
CA LEU A 2 99.64 -5.39 60.59
C LEU A 2 98.87 -4.21 59.99
N ILE A 3 98.96 -3.98 58.68
CA ILE A 3 98.07 -3.05 57.97
C ILE A 3 96.79 -3.82 57.64
N SER A 4 95.69 -3.40 58.26
CA SER A 4 94.35 -3.91 57.99
C SER A 4 93.91 -3.42 56.62
N ASN A 5 93.95 -4.31 55.62
CA ASN A 5 93.28 -4.06 54.34
C ASN A 5 91.78 -4.29 54.55
N ASN A 6 91.08 -3.22 54.92
CA ASN A 6 89.63 -3.16 54.80
C ASN A 6 89.30 -3.06 53.30
N SER A 7 89.35 -4.21 52.61
CA SER A 7 88.82 -4.34 51.26
C SER A 7 87.31 -4.25 51.37
N VAL A 8 86.77 -3.04 51.23
CA VAL A 8 85.35 -2.84 50.96
C VAL A 8 85.03 -3.64 49.69
N ASN A 9 84.35 -4.76 49.88
CA ASN A 9 83.74 -5.52 48.81
C ASN A 9 82.90 -4.53 47.99
N PRO A 10 83.10 -4.37 46.66
CA PRO A 10 82.22 -3.50 45.89
C PRO A 10 80.81 -4.05 46.07
N GLU A 11 79.95 -3.26 46.71
CA GLU A 11 78.56 -3.63 46.97
C GLU A 11 77.94 -4.01 45.64
N ALA A 12 77.52 -5.27 45.49
CA ALA A 12 76.87 -5.72 44.27
C ALA A 12 75.62 -4.87 44.08
N VAL A 13 75.59 -4.08 43.00
CA VAL A 13 74.42 -3.27 42.67
C VAL A 13 73.23 -4.22 42.53
N PRO A 14 72.15 -4.04 43.31
CA PRO A 14 71.05 -4.99 43.35
C PRO A 14 70.32 -5.04 42.01
N ALA A 15 69.74 -6.20 41.70
CA ALA A 15 68.86 -6.32 40.53
C ALA A 15 67.71 -5.31 40.62
N GLN A 16 67.47 -4.58 39.54
CA GLN A 16 66.39 -3.62 39.42
C GLN A 16 65.28 -4.20 38.55
N THR A 17 64.06 -4.25 39.08
CA THR A 17 62.88 -4.72 38.34
C THR A 17 61.95 -3.55 38.07
N THR A 18 61.58 -3.36 36.80
CA THR A 18 60.60 -2.34 36.37
C THR A 18 59.42 -3.03 35.71
N VAL A 19 58.21 -2.50 35.92
CA VAL A 19 57.00 -2.92 35.20
C VAL A 19 56.81 -2.03 33.99
N GLU A 20 56.72 -2.63 32.81
CA GLU A 20 56.47 -1.93 31.55
C GLU A 20 55.13 -2.36 30.94
N THR A 21 54.49 -1.43 30.23
CA THR A 21 53.22 -1.68 29.54
C THR A 21 53.46 -2.18 28.13
N ILE A 22 52.77 -3.27 27.75
CA ILE A 22 52.72 -3.74 26.37
C ILE A 22 51.51 -3.09 25.69
N LYS A 23 51.76 -2.25 24.68
CA LYS A 23 50.66 -1.59 23.94
C LYS A 23 49.92 -2.62 23.07
N PRO A 24 48.58 -2.59 23.02
CA PRO A 24 47.83 -3.42 22.08
C PRO A 24 48.08 -2.94 20.64
N SER A 25 47.98 -3.86 19.68
CA SER A 25 47.88 -3.48 18.26
C SER A 25 46.42 -3.29 17.86
N THR A 26 46.20 -2.59 16.75
CA THR A 26 44.86 -2.38 16.16
C THR A 26 44.78 -3.09 14.82
N SER A 27 43.69 -3.82 14.58
CA SER A 27 43.33 -4.37 13.27
C SER A 27 41.93 -3.93 12.84
N TYR A 28 41.67 -4.03 11.54
CA TYR A 28 40.39 -3.68 10.93
C TYR A 28 39.72 -4.90 10.31
N GLN A 29 38.40 -4.93 10.34
CA GLN A 29 37.62 -5.95 9.64
C GLN A 29 36.28 -5.40 9.16
N ALA A 30 35.62 -6.11 8.24
CA ALA A 30 34.29 -5.76 7.78
C ALA A 30 33.26 -5.85 8.90
N ASN A 31 32.42 -4.83 9.01
CA ASN A 31 31.24 -4.79 9.86
C ASN A 31 30.06 -4.25 9.04
N SER A 32 29.50 -5.09 8.18
CA SER A 32 28.48 -4.70 7.20
C SER A 32 27.20 -4.19 7.87
N ASP A 33 26.93 -2.89 7.73
CA ASP A 33 25.69 -2.28 8.20
C ASP A 33 25.22 -1.19 7.20
N PRO A 34 24.30 -1.53 6.27
CA PRO A 34 23.81 -0.59 5.27
C PRO A 34 23.07 0.62 5.84
N SER A 35 22.69 0.60 7.13
CA SER A 35 22.05 1.74 7.79
C SER A 35 23.05 2.82 8.24
N GLN A 36 24.33 2.48 8.30
CA GLN A 36 25.41 3.40 8.66
C GLN A 36 26.10 3.97 7.42
N SER A 37 26.76 5.11 7.57
CA SER A 37 27.57 5.69 6.50
C SER A 37 28.71 4.74 6.09
N LEU A 38 29.02 4.71 4.80
CA LEU A 38 30.16 3.94 4.30
C LEU A 38 31.46 4.37 5.00
N GLY A 39 32.24 3.40 5.47
CA GLY A 39 33.49 3.65 6.21
C GLY A 39 33.31 4.00 7.69
N ALA A 40 32.08 4.00 8.23
CA ALA A 40 31.85 4.16 9.66
C ALA A 40 32.64 3.12 10.47
N LYS A 41 33.28 3.56 11.56
CA LYS A 41 34.11 2.71 12.42
C LYS A 41 33.37 2.38 13.71
N THR A 42 33.40 1.12 14.11
CA THR A 42 32.84 0.61 15.38
C THR A 42 33.91 -0.20 16.11
N VAL A 43 34.14 0.06 17.39
CA VAL A 43 35.01 -0.80 18.19
C VAL A 43 34.29 -2.12 18.45
N LEU A 44 34.81 -3.23 17.89
CA LEU A 44 34.25 -4.57 18.09
C LEU A 44 34.91 -5.26 19.29
N VAL A 45 36.23 -5.07 19.41
CA VAL A 45 37.03 -5.54 20.54
C VAL A 45 37.87 -4.37 21.04
N PRO A 46 37.72 -3.91 22.29
CA PRO A 46 38.54 -2.84 22.83
C PRO A 46 39.97 -3.33 23.07
N GLY A 47 40.95 -2.47 22.75
CA GLY A 47 42.35 -2.74 23.07
C GLY A 47 42.62 -2.62 24.57
N VAL A 48 43.15 -3.66 25.18
CA VAL A 48 43.55 -3.67 26.59
C VAL A 48 45.06 -3.85 26.69
N PRO A 49 45.82 -2.90 27.28
CA PRO A 49 47.26 -3.04 27.45
C PRO A 49 47.66 -4.25 28.28
N GLY A 50 48.75 -4.88 27.88
CA GLY A 50 49.42 -5.93 28.65
C GLY A 50 50.47 -5.36 29.59
N SER A 51 51.15 -6.23 30.32
CA SER A 51 52.23 -5.87 31.24
C SER A 51 53.36 -6.88 31.15
N GLN A 52 54.59 -6.39 31.28
CA GLN A 52 55.81 -7.18 31.41
C GLN A 52 56.68 -6.63 32.54
N THR A 53 57.50 -7.49 33.14
CA THR A 53 58.57 -7.07 34.03
C THR A 53 59.91 -7.15 33.30
N VAL A 54 60.71 -6.09 33.40
CA VAL A 54 62.08 -6.03 32.90
C VAL A 54 63.01 -6.00 34.11
N THR A 55 63.84 -7.02 34.24
CA THR A 55 64.82 -7.14 35.32
C THR A 55 66.21 -6.95 34.75
N THR A 56 66.95 -5.97 35.27
CA THR A 56 68.36 -5.71 34.92
C THR A 56 69.24 -5.94 36.14
N GLU A 57 70.34 -6.65 35.96
CA GLU A 57 71.35 -6.87 36.99
C GLU A 57 72.74 -6.69 36.36
N PRO A 58 73.67 -5.92 36.98
CA PRO A 58 74.96 -5.64 36.35
C PRO A 58 75.77 -6.90 36.05
N GLY A 59 76.26 -7.00 34.82
CA GLY A 59 77.00 -8.16 34.32
C GLY A 59 76.12 -9.34 33.89
N LYS A 60 74.79 -9.20 33.89
CA LYS A 60 73.84 -10.20 33.37
C LYS A 60 72.96 -9.63 32.25
N ASP A 61 72.47 -10.52 31.40
CA ASP A 61 71.50 -10.18 30.36
C ASP A 61 70.17 -9.74 30.97
N THR A 62 69.50 -8.80 30.31
CA THR A 62 68.17 -8.33 30.68
C THR A 62 67.14 -9.46 30.56
N ILE A 63 66.35 -9.68 31.62
CA ILE A 63 65.26 -10.66 31.61
C ILE A 63 63.93 -9.93 31.42
N VAL A 64 63.19 -10.31 30.38
CA VAL A 64 61.83 -9.83 30.12
C VAL A 64 60.85 -10.96 30.39
N ASN A 65 59.88 -10.73 31.28
CA ASN A 65 58.82 -11.70 31.59
C ASN A 65 57.45 -11.04 31.39
N VAL A 66 56.65 -11.56 30.46
CA VAL A 66 55.30 -11.06 30.21
C VAL A 66 54.37 -11.56 31.33
N THR A 67 53.83 -10.63 32.11
CA THR A 67 52.94 -10.94 33.24
C THR A 67 51.47 -10.92 32.83
N GLN A 68 51.12 -10.14 31.80
CA GLN A 68 49.79 -10.08 31.22
C GLN A 68 49.90 -9.83 29.70
N GLN A 69 49.31 -10.71 28.89
CA GLN A 69 49.23 -10.50 27.44
C GLN A 69 48.29 -9.31 27.13
N PRO A 70 48.63 -8.44 26.16
CA PRO A 70 47.70 -7.43 25.68
C PRO A 70 46.52 -8.09 24.96
N THR A 71 45.36 -7.43 24.98
CA THR A 71 44.23 -7.73 24.07
C THR A 71 44.26 -6.72 22.93
N ASN A 72 44.42 -7.18 21.70
CA ASN A 72 44.46 -6.30 20.53
C ASN A 72 43.08 -5.70 20.24
N GLU A 73 43.08 -4.47 19.74
CA GLU A 73 41.88 -3.74 19.34
C GLU A 73 41.42 -4.20 17.95
N VAL A 74 40.12 -4.42 17.79
CA VAL A 74 39.51 -4.74 16.50
C VAL A 74 38.46 -3.68 16.18
N ILE A 75 38.69 -2.96 15.09
CA ILE A 75 37.77 -1.94 14.58
C ILE A 75 37.00 -2.50 13.38
N GLY A 76 35.69 -2.61 13.55
CA GLY A 76 34.76 -2.87 12.45
C GLY A 76 34.64 -1.65 11.55
N VAL A 77 34.73 -1.84 10.24
CA VAL A 77 34.49 -0.81 9.22
C VAL A 77 33.24 -1.19 8.45
N ASN A 78 32.26 -0.30 8.41
CA ASN A 78 31.12 -0.49 7.52
C ASN A 78 31.60 -0.44 6.06
N ASN A 79 31.52 -1.58 5.40
CA ASN A 79 32.00 -1.81 4.04
C ASN A 79 30.86 -1.99 3.05
N VAL A 80 29.62 -1.70 3.44
CA VAL A 80 28.44 -1.86 2.61
C VAL A 80 27.66 -0.56 2.59
N GLN A 81 27.17 -0.19 1.42
CA GLN A 81 26.14 0.84 1.27
C GLN A 81 25.00 0.31 0.38
N ALA A 82 23.78 0.73 0.68
CA ALA A 82 22.60 0.37 -0.10
C ALA A 82 21.86 1.64 -0.53
N THR A 83 21.44 1.66 -1.80
CA THR A 83 20.56 2.70 -2.34
C THR A 83 19.30 2.04 -2.85
N THR A 84 18.14 2.55 -2.44
CA THR A 84 16.83 2.04 -2.86
C THR A 84 16.12 3.08 -3.71
N THR A 85 15.63 2.66 -4.88
CA THR A 85 14.80 3.46 -5.78
C THR A 85 13.41 2.85 -5.86
N THR A 86 12.37 3.66 -5.68
CA THR A 86 10.97 3.22 -5.77
C THR A 86 10.57 3.00 -7.23
N ILE A 87 9.84 1.91 -7.48
CA ILE A 87 9.19 1.63 -8.77
C ILE A 87 7.69 1.91 -8.60
N PRO A 88 7.14 2.95 -9.27
CA PRO A 88 5.72 3.24 -9.18
C PRO A 88 4.87 2.16 -9.85
N TYR A 89 3.59 2.09 -9.48
CA TYR A 89 2.60 1.26 -10.16
C TYR A 89 1.61 2.12 -10.95
N ASN A 90 0.98 1.53 -11.96
CA ASN A 90 -0.22 2.05 -12.60
C ASN A 90 -1.48 1.56 -11.86
N THR A 91 -2.65 2.12 -12.16
CA THR A 91 -3.94 1.59 -11.65
C THR A 91 -4.70 0.92 -12.77
N GLN A 92 -5.35 -0.19 -12.47
CA GLN A 92 -6.29 -0.83 -13.39
C GLN A 92 -7.72 -0.77 -12.87
N TYR A 93 -8.65 -0.60 -13.81
CA TYR A 93 -10.07 -0.58 -13.53
C TYR A 93 -10.77 -1.75 -14.20
N VAL A 94 -11.74 -2.33 -13.51
CA VAL A 94 -12.59 -3.40 -14.06
C VAL A 94 -14.07 -3.09 -13.80
N GLY A 95 -14.90 -3.39 -14.78
CA GLY A 95 -16.35 -3.22 -14.67
C GLY A 95 -17.00 -4.39 -13.94
N VAL A 96 -17.93 -4.08 -13.04
CA VAL A 96 -18.79 -5.05 -12.36
C VAL A 96 -20.25 -4.67 -12.52
N ASN A 97 -21.14 -5.67 -12.52
CA ASN A 97 -22.59 -5.48 -12.64
C ASN A 97 -23.16 -4.92 -11.31
N GLN A 98 -22.91 -3.63 -11.08
CA GLN A 98 -23.32 -2.83 -9.94
C GLN A 98 -23.75 -1.44 -10.40
N PRO A 99 -24.49 -0.67 -9.57
CA PRO A 99 -24.82 0.73 -9.83
C PRO A 99 -23.61 1.58 -10.21
N THR A 100 -23.76 2.57 -11.10
CA THR A 100 -22.62 3.38 -11.61
C THR A 100 -21.89 4.23 -10.56
N ASP A 101 -22.45 4.41 -9.37
CA ASP A 101 -21.83 5.03 -8.20
C ASP A 101 -21.03 4.05 -7.32
N TYR A 102 -21.11 2.74 -7.60
CA TYR A 102 -20.33 1.71 -6.93
C TYR A 102 -18.83 1.79 -7.27
N THR A 103 -18.00 1.74 -6.23
CA THR A 103 -16.56 1.51 -6.36
C THR A 103 -16.03 0.64 -5.23
N ASN A 104 -15.04 -0.20 -5.54
CA ASN A 104 -14.36 -1.04 -4.56
C ASN A 104 -12.89 -1.26 -4.94
N VAL A 105 -12.01 -1.33 -3.94
CA VAL A 105 -10.61 -1.70 -4.15
C VAL A 105 -10.50 -3.21 -3.97
N ARG A 106 -10.42 -3.94 -5.09
CA ARG A 106 -10.29 -5.41 -5.08
C ARG A 106 -8.87 -5.85 -4.71
N THR A 107 -7.87 -5.14 -5.22
CA THR A 107 -6.45 -5.41 -4.95
C THR A 107 -5.79 -4.12 -4.53
N GLN A 108 -5.14 -4.12 -3.37
CA GLN A 108 -4.37 -2.97 -2.89
C GLN A 108 -3.08 -2.83 -3.70
N GLY A 109 -2.78 -1.61 -4.12
CA GLY A 109 -1.54 -1.28 -4.82
C GLY A 109 -0.36 -1.22 -3.87
N GLN A 110 0.79 -1.74 -4.31
CA GLN A 110 2.05 -1.63 -3.59
C GLN A 110 3.16 -1.24 -4.55
N ALA A 111 3.93 -0.20 -4.21
CA ALA A 111 5.07 0.21 -5.00
C ALA A 111 6.15 -0.87 -4.93
N GLY A 112 6.83 -1.10 -6.06
CA GLY A 112 8.02 -1.92 -6.10
C GLY A 112 9.23 -1.13 -5.65
N SER A 113 10.39 -1.79 -5.61
CA SER A 113 11.66 -1.11 -5.39
C SER A 113 12.82 -1.87 -6.01
N THR A 114 13.82 -1.15 -6.49
CA THR A 114 15.15 -1.70 -6.79
C THR A 114 16.12 -1.25 -5.71
N THR A 115 16.76 -2.19 -5.04
CA THR A 115 17.84 -1.95 -4.08
C THR A 115 19.16 -2.37 -4.69
N THR A 116 20.10 -1.43 -4.78
CA THR A 116 21.48 -1.67 -5.21
C THR A 116 22.39 -1.63 -4.00
N THR A 117 23.04 -2.76 -3.71
CA THR A 117 24.00 -2.89 -2.61
C THR A 117 25.40 -2.92 -3.18
N THR A 118 26.27 -2.03 -2.69
CA THR A 118 27.70 -2.03 -3.03
C THR A 118 28.49 -2.47 -1.82
N THR A 119 29.27 -3.54 -1.98
CA THR A 119 30.13 -4.11 -0.94
C THR A 119 31.60 -3.89 -1.30
N TYR A 120 32.40 -3.48 -0.34
CA TYR A 120 33.83 -3.24 -0.48
C TYR A 120 34.62 -4.25 0.35
N THR A 121 35.86 -4.50 -0.04
CA THR A 121 36.84 -5.20 0.82
C THR A 121 37.48 -4.21 1.77
N VAL A 122 37.72 -4.62 3.02
CA VAL A 122 38.41 -3.81 4.04
C VAL A 122 39.86 -4.27 4.14
N ASP A 123 40.80 -3.34 4.02
CA ASP A 123 42.21 -3.61 4.34
C ASP A 123 42.38 -3.80 5.85
N PRO A 124 42.91 -4.95 6.33
CA PRO A 124 42.94 -5.27 7.76
C PRO A 124 43.94 -4.45 8.57
N THR A 125 44.83 -3.71 7.93
CA THR A 125 45.87 -2.91 8.59
C THR A 125 45.46 -1.43 8.66
N THR A 126 44.83 -0.92 7.60
CA THR A 126 44.54 0.50 7.42
C THR A 126 43.05 0.84 7.50
N GLY A 127 42.18 -0.16 7.30
CA GLY A 127 40.73 0.03 7.19
C GLY A 127 40.29 0.65 5.85
N GLN A 128 41.17 0.77 4.87
CA GLN A 128 40.82 1.32 3.55
C GLN A 128 39.85 0.38 2.80
N LEU A 129 38.88 0.99 2.11
CA LEU A 129 37.88 0.28 1.31
C LEU A 129 38.36 0.17 -0.14
N SER A 130 38.24 -1.02 -0.73
CA SER A 130 38.65 -1.30 -2.11
C SER A 130 37.75 -2.34 -2.77
N ASN A 131 37.96 -2.59 -4.07
CA ASN A 131 37.30 -3.66 -4.84
C ASN A 131 35.76 -3.67 -4.70
N PRO A 132 35.06 -2.62 -5.15
CA PRO A 132 33.60 -2.57 -5.05
C PRO A 132 32.94 -3.66 -5.88
N VAL A 133 32.01 -4.39 -5.27
CA VAL A 133 31.14 -5.36 -5.93
C VAL A 133 29.70 -4.90 -5.73
N THR A 134 28.93 -4.87 -6.81
CA THR A 134 27.51 -4.46 -6.77
C THR A 134 26.60 -5.66 -6.94
N THR A 135 25.50 -5.66 -6.19
CA THR A 135 24.38 -6.59 -6.37
C THR A 135 23.08 -5.80 -6.40
N THR A 136 22.12 -6.28 -7.17
CA THR A 136 20.80 -5.65 -7.30
C THR A 136 19.72 -6.63 -6.87
N SER A 137 18.76 -6.15 -6.10
CA SER A 137 17.54 -6.88 -5.74
C SER A 137 16.33 -6.05 -6.11
N THR A 138 15.37 -6.66 -6.78
CA THR A 138 14.17 -5.98 -7.27
C THR A 138 12.92 -6.64 -6.69
N VAL A 139 12.06 -5.81 -6.10
CA VAL A 139 10.70 -6.16 -5.73
C VAL A 139 9.77 -5.50 -6.74
N GLN A 140 9.00 -6.30 -7.46
CA GLN A 140 8.08 -5.79 -8.48
C GLN A 140 6.88 -5.07 -7.83
N PRO A 141 6.37 -3.99 -8.45
CA PRO A 141 5.14 -3.36 -7.98
C PRO A 141 3.92 -4.29 -8.13
N VAL A 142 2.95 -4.11 -7.24
CA VAL A 142 1.61 -4.71 -7.34
C VAL A 142 0.65 -3.63 -7.83
N THR A 143 0.05 -3.86 -9.00
CA THR A 143 -0.96 -2.97 -9.59
C THR A 143 -2.27 -3.06 -8.81
N PRO A 144 -2.81 -1.94 -8.26
CA PRO A 144 -4.15 -1.92 -7.71
C PRO A 144 -5.20 -2.17 -8.78
N VAL A 145 -6.24 -2.91 -8.39
CA VAL A 145 -7.42 -3.17 -9.21
C VAL A 145 -8.63 -2.56 -8.54
N ILE A 146 -9.24 -1.58 -9.21
CA ILE A 146 -10.42 -0.88 -8.75
C ILE A 146 -11.63 -1.36 -9.55
N GLU A 147 -12.65 -1.83 -8.86
CA GLU A 147 -13.93 -2.18 -9.44
C GLU A 147 -14.81 -0.92 -9.56
N LYS A 148 -15.49 -0.81 -10.69
CA LYS A 148 -16.48 0.23 -10.97
C LYS A 148 -17.79 -0.40 -11.41
N GLY A 149 -18.91 0.06 -10.84
CA GLY A 149 -20.21 -0.37 -11.30
C GLY A 149 -20.54 0.16 -12.69
N THR A 150 -21.25 -0.65 -13.47
CA THR A 150 -21.51 -0.39 -14.89
C THR A 150 -22.99 -0.31 -15.26
N VAL A 151 -23.89 -0.33 -14.29
CA VAL A 151 -25.34 -0.39 -14.56
C VAL A 151 -26.04 0.84 -13.99
N GLN A 152 -26.83 1.49 -14.82
CA GLN A 152 -27.72 2.57 -14.41
C GLN A 152 -29.16 2.22 -14.79
N THR A 153 -30.09 2.34 -13.85
CA THR A 153 -31.51 2.13 -14.11
C THR A 153 -32.27 3.44 -13.96
N THR A 154 -33.30 3.61 -14.78
CA THR A 154 -34.23 4.75 -14.74
C THR A 154 -35.64 4.23 -14.97
N THR A 155 -36.63 4.83 -14.33
CA THR A 155 -38.05 4.49 -14.54
C THR A 155 -38.78 5.67 -15.14
N ALA A 156 -39.82 5.38 -15.93
CA ALA A 156 -40.70 6.38 -16.51
C ALA A 156 -42.14 5.89 -16.48
N ASP A 157 -43.05 6.76 -16.07
CA ASP A 157 -44.49 6.48 -16.06
C ASP A 157 -45.06 6.54 -17.48
N VAL A 158 -46.07 5.70 -17.74
CA VAL A 158 -46.81 5.64 -18.99
C VAL A 158 -48.26 5.99 -18.69
N PRO A 159 -48.73 7.22 -18.99
CA PRO A 159 -50.07 7.65 -18.63
C PRO A 159 -51.14 6.79 -19.29
N ASP A 160 -52.25 6.57 -18.59
CA ASP A 160 -53.47 6.02 -19.16
C ASP A 160 -54.19 7.06 -20.03
N GLU A 161 -54.98 6.57 -20.97
CA GLU A 161 -55.85 7.39 -21.81
C GLU A 161 -57.32 7.20 -21.41
N THR A 162 -58.16 8.19 -21.67
CA THR A 162 -59.62 8.07 -21.49
C THR A 162 -60.28 7.80 -22.83
N ILE A 163 -60.95 6.65 -22.95
CA ILE A 163 -61.69 6.19 -24.12
C ILE A 163 -63.18 6.36 -23.85
N TYR A 164 -63.86 7.14 -24.69
CA TYR A 164 -65.32 7.29 -24.65
C TYR A 164 -65.97 6.30 -25.62
N ARG A 165 -67.00 5.58 -25.16
CA ARG A 165 -67.79 4.65 -25.98
C ARG A 165 -69.28 4.98 -25.88
N GLU A 166 -69.96 5.11 -27.00
CA GLU A 166 -71.41 5.30 -26.97
C GLU A 166 -72.14 4.04 -26.47
N ASN A 167 -73.13 4.23 -25.61
CA ASN A 167 -74.02 3.17 -25.13
C ASN A 167 -75.49 3.58 -25.37
N PRO A 168 -76.20 2.94 -26.32
CA PRO A 168 -77.60 3.27 -26.61
C PRO A 168 -78.57 2.84 -25.50
N ASN A 169 -78.14 1.98 -24.57
CA ASN A 169 -78.94 1.56 -23.42
C ASN A 169 -78.89 2.58 -22.27
N LEU A 170 -77.94 3.52 -22.30
CA LEU A 170 -77.86 4.62 -21.34
C LEU A 170 -78.62 5.85 -21.88
N PRO A 171 -79.44 6.53 -21.06
CA PRO A 171 -80.14 7.74 -21.48
C PRO A 171 -79.18 8.81 -21.99
N GLN A 172 -79.59 9.54 -23.04
CA GLN A 172 -78.80 10.63 -23.60
C GLN A 172 -78.36 11.63 -22.51
N GLY A 173 -77.06 11.96 -22.50
CA GLY A 173 -76.46 12.90 -21.54
C GLY A 173 -75.96 12.26 -20.23
N THR A 174 -76.10 10.95 -20.05
CA THR A 174 -75.50 10.22 -18.91
C THR A 174 -74.11 9.69 -19.24
N GLN A 175 -73.26 9.53 -18.21
CA GLN A 175 -71.93 8.91 -18.33
C GLN A 175 -71.78 7.81 -17.28
N ASN A 176 -71.08 6.72 -17.64
CA ASN A 176 -70.77 5.62 -16.74
C ASN A 176 -69.32 5.16 -16.93
N VAL A 177 -68.50 5.21 -15.88
CA VAL A 177 -67.14 4.66 -15.92
C VAL A 177 -67.21 3.16 -15.70
N ILE A 178 -66.84 2.40 -16.72
CA ILE A 178 -66.88 0.92 -16.67
C ILE A 178 -65.50 0.30 -16.42
N GLN A 179 -64.44 1.07 -16.63
CA GLN A 179 -63.06 0.67 -16.40
C GLN A 179 -62.26 1.89 -15.93
N GLN A 180 -61.63 1.79 -14.76
CA GLN A 180 -60.74 2.83 -14.25
C GLN A 180 -59.40 2.79 -14.98
N GLY A 181 -58.82 3.96 -15.21
CA GLY A 181 -57.48 4.12 -15.76
C GLY A 181 -56.40 3.76 -14.73
N VAL A 182 -55.30 3.17 -15.19
CA VAL A 182 -54.12 2.87 -14.37
C VAL A 182 -52.88 3.27 -15.16
N THR A 183 -52.11 4.20 -14.61
CA THR A 183 -50.81 4.59 -15.14
C THR A 183 -49.85 3.37 -15.14
N GLY A 184 -49.29 3.07 -16.31
CA GLY A 184 -48.24 2.06 -16.47
C GLY A 184 -46.86 2.59 -16.10
N GLN A 185 -45.85 1.73 -16.15
CA GLN A 185 -44.47 2.10 -15.85
C GLN A 185 -43.48 1.26 -16.68
N THR A 186 -42.42 1.91 -17.16
CA THR A 186 -41.28 1.28 -17.84
C THR A 186 -39.99 1.50 -17.07
N GLN A 187 -39.02 0.61 -17.26
CA GLN A 187 -37.67 0.73 -16.75
C GLN A 187 -36.68 0.66 -17.90
N THR A 188 -35.79 1.64 -17.99
CA THR A 188 -34.65 1.62 -18.91
C THR A 188 -33.37 1.32 -18.12
N THR A 189 -32.71 0.22 -18.46
CA THR A 189 -31.39 -0.18 -17.96
C THR A 189 -30.33 0.19 -18.98
N THR A 190 -29.35 0.99 -18.56
CA THR A 190 -28.18 1.37 -19.35
C THR A 190 -26.95 0.68 -18.77
N THR A 191 -26.26 -0.12 -19.58
CA THR A 191 -25.02 -0.82 -19.21
C THR A 191 -23.83 -0.20 -19.92
N TYR A 192 -22.71 -0.04 -19.22
CA TYR A 192 -21.48 0.56 -19.72
C TYR A 192 -20.32 -0.46 -19.74
N THR A 193 -19.29 -0.20 -20.55
CA THR A 193 -17.96 -0.82 -20.41
C THR A 193 -17.02 0.11 -19.64
N VAL A 194 -16.02 -0.43 -18.94
CA VAL A 194 -15.02 0.37 -18.22
C VAL A 194 -13.71 0.44 -19.00
N ASN A 195 -13.18 1.65 -19.16
CA ASN A 195 -11.81 1.86 -19.64
C ASN A 195 -10.82 1.40 -18.56
N GLN A 196 -10.01 0.39 -18.86
CA GLN A 196 -9.14 -0.24 -17.85
C GLN A 196 -8.05 0.67 -17.31
N THR A 197 -7.69 1.76 -18.00
CA THR A 197 -6.63 2.67 -17.57
C THR A 197 -7.19 3.89 -16.84
N THR A 198 -8.32 4.42 -17.29
CA THR A 198 -8.88 5.69 -16.78
C THR A 198 -10.07 5.51 -15.85
N GLY A 199 -10.72 4.35 -15.87
CA GLY A 199 -11.97 4.09 -15.12
C GLY A 199 -13.20 4.79 -15.69
N ALA A 200 -13.10 5.37 -16.89
CA ALA A 200 -14.22 5.99 -17.58
C ALA A 200 -15.27 4.94 -17.99
N LEU A 201 -16.55 5.31 -17.89
CA LEU A 201 -17.66 4.52 -18.41
C LEU A 201 -17.86 4.86 -19.90
N GLU A 202 -17.84 3.85 -20.75
CA GLU A 202 -17.86 3.97 -22.21
C GLU A 202 -18.90 3.04 -22.82
N ASN A 203 -19.21 3.22 -24.12
CA ASN A 203 -20.05 2.32 -24.92
C ASN A 203 -21.42 1.95 -24.27
N PRO A 204 -22.29 2.94 -23.98
CA PRO A 204 -23.56 2.68 -23.32
C PRO A 204 -24.49 1.83 -24.20
N THR A 205 -25.05 0.77 -23.63
CA THR A 205 -26.10 -0.07 -24.24
C THR A 205 -27.37 0.05 -23.42
N LYS A 206 -28.52 0.27 -24.07
CA LYS A 206 -29.81 0.45 -23.39
C LYS A 206 -30.76 -0.70 -23.67
N SER A 207 -31.53 -1.08 -22.65
CA SER A 207 -32.67 -1.99 -22.77
C SER A 207 -33.84 -1.43 -21.96
N THR A 208 -35.05 -1.49 -22.52
CA THR A 208 -36.27 -1.02 -21.85
C THR A 208 -37.23 -2.18 -21.64
N THR A 209 -37.74 -2.30 -20.43
CA THR A 209 -38.74 -3.29 -20.03
C THR A 209 -39.99 -2.59 -19.47
N THR A 210 -41.17 -3.15 -19.73
CA THR A 210 -42.39 -2.69 -19.07
C THR A 210 -42.49 -3.34 -17.70
N LEU A 211 -42.52 -2.55 -16.63
CA LEU A 211 -42.73 -3.03 -15.26
C LEU A 211 -44.22 -3.18 -14.95
N THR A 212 -45.05 -2.26 -15.44
CA THR A 212 -46.50 -2.27 -15.26
C THR A 212 -47.17 -1.81 -16.54
N GLN A 213 -48.10 -2.61 -17.07
CA GLN A 213 -48.85 -2.22 -18.27
C GLN A 213 -49.84 -1.11 -17.90
N LYS A 214 -49.95 -0.08 -18.75
CA LYS A 214 -51.02 0.92 -18.60
C LYS A 214 -52.38 0.25 -18.84
N GLN A 215 -53.41 0.78 -18.20
CA GLN A 215 -54.79 0.42 -18.46
C GLN A 215 -55.59 1.69 -18.75
N ASP A 216 -56.27 1.75 -19.88
CA ASP A 216 -57.04 2.94 -20.25
C ASP A 216 -58.36 3.01 -19.49
N GLN A 217 -58.77 4.23 -19.13
CA GLN A 217 -60.08 4.51 -18.56
C GLN A 217 -61.14 4.40 -19.65
N ILE A 218 -62.22 3.66 -19.40
CA ILE A 218 -63.34 3.56 -20.35
C ILE A 218 -64.59 4.17 -19.73
N ILE A 219 -65.14 5.18 -20.42
CA ILE A 219 -66.38 5.86 -20.05
C ILE A 219 -67.42 5.60 -21.14
N GLU A 220 -68.56 5.03 -20.75
CA GLU A 220 -69.71 4.97 -21.64
C GLU A 220 -70.50 6.27 -21.61
N VAL A 221 -70.89 6.78 -22.77
CA VAL A 221 -71.74 7.97 -22.93
C VAL A 221 -73.10 7.53 -23.47
N GLY A 222 -74.18 7.96 -22.82
CA GLY A 222 -75.53 7.59 -23.23
C GLY A 222 -75.94 8.23 -24.56
N SER A 223 -76.40 7.39 -25.50
CA SER A 223 -76.97 7.81 -26.78
C SER A 223 -78.44 7.38 -26.94
N GLY A 224 -79.03 6.77 -25.92
CA GLY A 224 -80.43 6.36 -25.91
C GLY A 224 -81.38 7.54 -25.92
N VAL A 225 -82.24 7.62 -26.94
CA VAL A 225 -83.26 8.67 -27.06
C VAL A 225 -84.41 8.38 -26.09
N THR A 226 -84.66 9.26 -25.13
CA THR A 226 -85.86 9.20 -24.31
C THR A 226 -87.06 9.67 -25.13
N THR A 227 -87.92 8.75 -25.57
CA THR A 227 -89.21 9.12 -26.18
C THR A 227 -90.14 9.65 -25.09
N SER A 228 -90.28 10.96 -25.02
CA SER A 228 -91.32 11.60 -24.18
C SER A 228 -92.65 11.45 -24.92
N THR A 229 -93.48 10.49 -24.53
CA THR A 229 -94.89 10.46 -24.94
C THR A 229 -95.63 11.56 -24.18
N THR A 230 -95.71 12.76 -24.74
CA THR A 230 -96.70 13.75 -24.31
C THR A 230 -98.08 13.19 -24.61
N SER A 231 -98.82 12.79 -23.57
CA SER A 231 -100.23 12.45 -23.69
C SER A 231 -100.99 13.70 -24.17
N PRO A 232 -101.76 13.64 -25.28
CA PRO A 232 -102.54 14.80 -25.71
C PRO A 232 -103.58 15.14 -24.64
N ILE A 233 -103.72 16.43 -24.34
CA ILE A 233 -104.82 16.94 -23.52
C ILE A 233 -106.12 16.60 -24.28
N PRO A 234 -107.06 15.84 -23.70
CA PRO A 234 -108.31 15.53 -24.36
C PRO A 234 -109.08 16.82 -24.61
N SER A 235 -109.49 17.04 -25.86
CA SER A 235 -110.32 18.16 -26.27
C SER A 235 -111.67 18.10 -25.53
N GLY A 236 -111.85 18.98 -24.55
CA GLY A 236 -113.15 19.20 -23.91
C GLY A 236 -114.06 19.96 -24.87
N THR A 237 -115.07 19.27 -25.40
CA THR A 237 -116.25 19.88 -26.03
C THR A 237 -117.19 20.45 -24.98
N THR A 238 -117.48 21.75 -25.02
CA THR A 238 -118.85 22.34 -24.97
C THR A 238 -118.79 23.86 -25.10
#